data_AF-A0A959ATQ9-F1
#
_entry.id   AF-A0A959ATQ9-F1
#
_cell.length_a   1.000
_cell.length_b   1.000
_cell.length_c   1.000
_cell.angle_alpha   90.00
_cell.angle_beta   90.00
_cell.angle_gamma   90.00
#
_symmetry.space_group_name_H-M   'P 1'
#
loop_
_entity.id
_entity.type
_entity.pdbx_description
1 polymer ?
#
loop_
_entity_poly.entity_id
_entity_poly.type
_entity_poly.pdbx_seq_one_letter_code
_entity_poly.pdbx_strand_id
1 'polypeptide(L)'
;MKSAILFPVFAFILAPALTAQSESMKNDTSESGLPYYQIPDYPEAYSAGTVAARLIDGLGFRYYWATEGLREEDLQFRPNESARTTLETLDHIYGLSVLIVRAPRREVNVRPEKEETLSFEEMRRRTLENFRQASEILLTSSDEEVSGYSLLFQRGEDTSEYPFWNLVNGPIADALWHVGQVVSFRRSSGNPFNSKVSVFNGKVRE
;
A
#
# COMPACT_ATOMS: atom_id res chain seq x y z
N MET A 1 60.54 26.45 -44.18
CA MET A 1 60.39 25.31 -43.24
C MET A 1 58.95 25.28 -42.80
N LYS A 2 58.22 24.21 -43.14
CA LYS A 2 56.78 24.06 -42.88
C LYS A 2 56.54 23.54 -41.45
N SER A 3 55.43 24.01 -40.89
CA SER A 3 54.92 23.89 -39.52
C SER A 3 54.68 22.47 -39.00
N ALA A 4 54.60 22.32 -37.68
CA ALA A 4 53.63 21.46 -37.01
C ALA A 4 53.42 21.90 -35.55
N ILE A 5 52.26 22.49 -35.25
CA ILE A 5 51.74 22.68 -33.89
C ILE A 5 50.89 21.45 -33.59
N LEU A 6 51.26 20.72 -32.55
CA LEU A 6 50.59 19.49 -32.10
C LEU A 6 49.49 19.88 -31.09
N PHE A 7 48.22 19.77 -31.48
CA PHE A 7 47.09 19.82 -30.55
C PHE A 7 46.80 18.40 -30.05
N PRO A 8 46.60 18.17 -28.73
CA PRO A 8 46.16 16.87 -28.25
C PRO A 8 44.66 16.70 -28.51
N VAL A 9 44.31 15.68 -29.29
CA VAL A 9 42.94 15.21 -29.47
C VAL A 9 42.56 14.41 -28.22
N PHE A 10 41.69 14.97 -27.38
CA PHE A 10 41.01 14.20 -26.34
C PHE A 10 39.91 13.36 -26.99
N ALA A 11 40.16 12.05 -27.14
CA ALA A 11 39.15 11.10 -27.55
C ALA A 11 38.20 10.83 -26.37
N PHE A 12 37.01 11.42 -26.39
CA PHE A 12 35.90 11.00 -25.53
C PHE A 12 35.42 9.64 -26.03
N ILE A 13 35.81 8.58 -25.32
CA ILE A 13 35.23 7.24 -25.51
C ILE A 13 33.83 7.28 -24.89
N LEU A 14 32.81 7.39 -25.75
CA LEU A 14 31.42 7.16 -25.39
C LEU A 14 31.29 5.67 -25.04
N ALA A 15 31.23 5.34 -23.74
CA ALA A 15 30.86 4.00 -23.31
C ALA A 15 29.36 3.80 -23.55
N PRO A 16 28.93 2.75 -24.26
CA PRO A 16 27.51 2.43 -24.36
C PRO A 16 27.05 1.89 -23.00
N ALA A 17 26.20 2.63 -22.31
CA ALA A 17 25.44 2.12 -21.17
C ALA A 17 24.39 1.12 -21.70
N LEU A 18 24.81 -0.13 -21.90
CA LEU A 18 23.90 -1.25 -22.14
C LEU A 18 23.49 -1.86 -20.80
N THR A 19 22.27 -1.54 -20.40
CA THR A 19 21.29 -2.42 -19.71
C THR A 19 21.79 -3.46 -18.70
N ALA A 20 21.43 -3.26 -17.43
CA ALA A 20 21.08 -4.34 -16.50
C ALA A 20 19.76 -3.94 -15.82
N GLN A 21 18.65 -4.43 -16.38
CA GLN A 21 17.70 -5.30 -15.68
C GLN A 21 17.06 -4.63 -14.45
N SER A 22 15.80 -4.21 -14.63
CA SER A 22 14.82 -4.28 -13.55
C SER A 22 14.67 -5.76 -13.19
N GLU A 23 15.46 -6.24 -12.23
CA GLU A 23 15.09 -7.46 -11.55
C GLU A 23 13.70 -7.21 -10.95
N SER A 24 12.73 -7.94 -11.47
CA SER A 24 11.41 -8.09 -10.88
C SER A 24 11.59 -8.28 -9.38
N MET A 25 11.14 -7.29 -8.59
CA MET A 25 10.89 -7.47 -7.17
C MET A 25 9.97 -8.68 -7.04
N LYS A 26 10.55 -9.82 -6.63
CA LYS A 26 9.77 -11.01 -6.31
C LYS A 26 9.01 -10.71 -5.02
N ASN A 27 7.78 -10.27 -5.18
CA ASN A 27 6.80 -10.36 -4.10
C ASN A 27 6.62 -11.85 -3.78
N ASP A 28 7.04 -12.28 -2.59
CA ASP A 28 6.69 -13.60 -2.06
C ASP A 28 5.19 -13.61 -1.75
N THR A 29 4.40 -13.94 -2.77
CA THR A 29 3.00 -14.30 -2.62
C THR A 29 2.90 -15.51 -1.70
N SER A 30 1.97 -15.46 -0.74
CA SER A 30 1.63 -16.62 0.08
C SER A 30 1.19 -17.81 -0.79
N GLU A 31 1.08 -19.01 -0.21
CA GLU A 31 0.41 -20.15 -0.85
C GLU A 31 -1.02 -19.81 -1.33
N SER A 32 -1.66 -18.81 -0.71
CA SER A 32 -2.98 -18.30 -1.12
C SER A 32 -2.96 -17.34 -2.32
N GLY A 33 -1.78 -16.97 -2.83
CA GLY A 33 -1.60 -16.03 -3.94
C GLY A 33 -1.83 -14.56 -3.56
N LEU A 34 -2.06 -14.26 -2.28
CA LEU A 34 -2.25 -12.90 -1.78
C LEU A 34 -0.90 -12.23 -1.43
N PRO A 35 -0.75 -10.91 -1.68
CA PRO A 35 0.46 -10.18 -1.30
C PRO A 35 0.52 -9.94 0.21
N TYR A 36 1.68 -9.50 0.69
CA TYR A 36 1.93 -9.14 2.10
C TYR A 36 1.92 -10.28 3.12
N TYR A 37 2.17 -11.52 2.70
CA TYR A 37 2.57 -12.58 3.62
C TYR A 37 3.81 -12.16 4.43
N GLN A 38 4.74 -11.50 3.74
CA GLN A 38 5.87 -10.77 4.31
C GLN A 38 5.96 -9.38 3.69
N ILE A 39 6.62 -8.46 4.40
CA ILE A 39 6.93 -7.13 3.85
C ILE A 39 8.02 -7.30 2.78
N PRO A 40 7.93 -6.61 1.62
CA PRO A 40 9.00 -6.59 0.62
C PRO A 40 10.34 -6.13 1.20
N ASP A 41 11.42 -6.44 0.49
CA ASP A 41 12.75 -5.95 0.85
C ASP A 41 12.82 -4.41 0.81
N TYR A 42 13.81 -3.86 1.50
CA TYR A 42 13.99 -2.41 1.53
C TYR A 42 14.36 -1.89 0.14
N PRO A 43 13.77 -0.76 -0.31
CA PRO A 43 14.22 -0.11 -1.53
C PRO A 43 15.64 0.43 -1.34
N GLU A 44 16.44 0.42 -2.42
CA GLU A 44 17.83 0.90 -2.37
C GLU A 44 17.91 2.42 -2.14
N ALA A 45 16.95 3.17 -2.70
CA ALA A 45 16.89 4.61 -2.57
C ALA A 45 15.98 5.05 -1.42
N TYR A 46 16.41 6.08 -0.69
CA TYR A 46 15.63 6.72 0.36
C TYR A 46 15.03 8.04 -0.16
N SER A 47 13.71 8.09 -0.33
CA SER A 47 12.95 9.25 -0.84
C SER A 47 11.61 9.40 -0.13
N ALA A 48 10.87 10.47 -0.41
CA ALA A 48 9.52 10.62 0.15
C ALA A 48 8.59 9.47 -0.31
N GLY A 49 8.72 9.06 -1.58
CA GLY A 49 7.99 7.94 -2.16
C GLY A 49 8.31 6.62 -1.48
N THR A 50 9.59 6.30 -1.27
CA THR A 50 9.97 5.01 -0.66
C THR A 50 9.61 4.92 0.83
N VAL A 51 9.63 6.03 1.56
CA VAL A 51 9.13 6.09 2.94
C VAL A 51 7.61 5.88 2.99
N ALA A 52 6.86 6.54 2.10
CA ALA A 52 5.41 6.37 2.03
C ALA A 52 5.00 4.95 1.61
N ALA A 53 5.69 4.37 0.62
CA ALA A 53 5.53 2.98 0.21
C ALA A 53 5.76 2.03 1.39
N ARG A 54 6.85 2.21 2.14
CA ARG A 54 7.16 1.36 3.30
C ARG A 54 6.10 1.43 4.39
N LEU A 55 5.49 2.61 4.59
CA LEU A 55 4.37 2.78 5.52
C LEU A 55 3.14 1.95 5.08
N ILE A 56 2.82 1.99 3.78
CA ILE A 56 1.71 1.22 3.20
C ILE A 56 2.02 -0.29 3.24
N ASP A 57 3.25 -0.72 2.98
CA ASP A 57 3.62 -2.14 3.08
C ASP A 57 3.49 -2.66 4.51
N GLY A 58 3.87 -1.84 5.49
CA GLY A 58 3.67 -2.14 6.90
C GLY A 58 2.19 -2.26 7.29
N LEU A 59 1.33 -1.44 6.68
CA LEU A 59 -0.13 -1.54 6.81
C LEU A 59 -0.65 -2.82 6.14
N GLY A 60 -0.24 -3.11 4.91
CA GLY A 60 -0.63 -4.29 4.14
C GLY A 60 -0.29 -5.59 4.86
N PHE A 61 0.92 -5.70 5.42
CA PHE A 61 1.34 -6.85 6.22
C PHE A 61 0.51 -7.02 7.51
N ARG A 62 0.22 -5.92 8.21
CA ARG A 62 -0.65 -5.98 9.40
C ARG A 62 -2.07 -6.41 9.02
N TYR A 63 -2.62 -5.88 7.94
CA TYR A 63 -3.95 -6.23 7.44
C TYR A 63 -4.01 -7.70 7.00
N TYR A 64 -3.00 -8.18 6.26
CA TYR A 64 -2.89 -9.58 5.85
C TYR A 64 -3.06 -10.51 7.06
N TRP A 65 -2.23 -10.31 8.09
CA TRP A 65 -2.23 -11.17 9.26
C TRP A 65 -3.40 -10.93 10.21
N ALA A 66 -3.96 -9.72 10.24
CA ALA A 66 -5.16 -9.44 11.00
C ALA A 66 -6.38 -10.18 10.44
N THR A 67 -6.43 -10.36 9.11
CA THR A 67 -7.55 -10.99 8.39
C THR A 67 -7.34 -12.46 8.07
N GLU A 68 -6.11 -12.97 8.21
CA GLU A 68 -5.81 -14.37 8.00
C GLU A 68 -6.55 -15.26 9.01
N GLY A 69 -7.32 -16.21 8.47
CA GLY A 69 -8.07 -17.21 9.24
C GLY A 69 -9.28 -16.67 10.00
N LEU A 70 -9.84 -15.50 9.64
CA LEU A 70 -11.11 -15.05 10.21
C LEU A 70 -12.26 -15.98 9.79
N ARG A 71 -13.09 -16.36 10.76
CA ARG A 71 -14.27 -17.21 10.60
C ARG A 71 -15.52 -16.33 10.55
N GLU A 72 -16.66 -16.90 10.16
CA GLU A 72 -17.93 -16.18 10.16
C GLU A 72 -18.27 -15.56 11.53
N GLU A 73 -18.03 -16.30 12.62
CA GLU A 73 -18.23 -15.78 13.98
C GLU A 73 -17.29 -14.60 14.33
N ASP A 74 -16.09 -14.55 13.75
CA ASP A 74 -15.16 -13.44 13.94
C ASP A 74 -15.62 -12.22 13.12
N LEU A 75 -16.14 -12.44 11.91
CA LEU A 75 -16.67 -11.40 11.01
C LEU A 75 -17.92 -10.73 11.61
N GLN A 76 -18.82 -11.51 12.21
CA GLN A 76 -20.05 -10.99 12.84
C GLN A 76 -19.84 -10.43 14.24
N PHE A 77 -18.66 -10.63 14.84
CA PHE A 77 -18.37 -10.14 16.18
C PHE A 77 -18.44 -8.61 16.25
N ARG A 78 -19.10 -8.09 17.29
CA ARG A 78 -19.04 -6.69 17.71
C ARG A 78 -18.90 -6.62 19.23
N PRO A 79 -18.09 -5.69 19.79
CA PRO A 79 -17.87 -5.62 21.23
C PRO A 79 -19.06 -5.08 22.02
N ASN A 80 -19.94 -4.29 21.40
CA ASN A 80 -21.18 -3.78 21.97
C ASN A 80 -22.12 -3.31 20.85
N GLU A 81 -23.36 -2.93 21.20
CA GLU A 81 -24.39 -2.52 20.23
C GLU A 81 -24.05 -1.27 19.42
N SER A 82 -23.23 -0.36 19.98
CA SER A 82 -22.83 0.89 19.30
C SER A 82 -21.62 0.74 18.38
N ALA A 83 -20.92 -0.39 18.46
CA ALA A 83 -19.72 -0.65 17.68
C ALA A 83 -20.05 -1.34 16.35
N ARG A 84 -19.23 -1.05 15.33
CA ARG A 84 -19.20 -1.82 14.08
C ARG A 84 -18.82 -3.28 14.38
N THR A 85 -19.38 -4.18 13.61
CA THR A 85 -18.88 -5.56 13.47
C THR A 85 -17.47 -5.56 12.87
N THR A 86 -16.78 -6.69 12.96
CA THR A 86 -15.51 -6.89 12.25
C THR A 86 -15.71 -6.72 10.73
N LEU A 87 -16.78 -7.27 10.16
CA LEU A 87 -17.05 -7.16 8.73
C LEU A 87 -17.28 -5.71 8.29
N GLU A 88 -18.09 -4.94 9.01
CA GLU A 88 -18.30 -3.50 8.74
C GLU A 88 -17.00 -2.69 8.91
N THR A 89 -16.15 -3.07 9.86
CA THR A 89 -14.82 -2.45 10.01
C THR A 89 -13.93 -2.76 8.81
N LEU A 90 -13.97 -3.98 8.29
CA LEU A 90 -13.20 -4.40 7.10
C LEU A 90 -13.70 -3.72 5.83
N ASP A 91 -15.02 -3.54 5.68
CA ASP A 91 -15.63 -2.78 4.59
C ASP A 91 -15.17 -1.31 4.60
N HIS A 92 -15.14 -0.68 5.78
CA HIS A 92 -14.56 0.66 5.92
C HIS A 92 -13.08 0.69 5.52
N ILE A 93 -12.27 -0.26 5.96
CA ILE A 93 -10.85 -0.35 5.56
C ILE A 93 -10.72 -0.54 4.04
N TYR A 94 -11.59 -1.33 3.40
CA TYR A 94 -11.60 -1.48 1.95
C TYR A 94 -11.84 -0.13 1.25
N GLY A 95 -12.84 0.64 1.69
CA GLY A 95 -13.07 2.00 1.20
C GLY A 95 -11.85 2.91 1.34
N LEU A 96 -11.14 2.84 2.47
CA LEU A 96 -9.88 3.57 2.67
C LEU A 96 -8.77 3.10 1.71
N SER A 97 -8.66 1.80 1.47
CA SER A 97 -7.67 1.23 0.53
C SER A 97 -7.87 1.73 -0.91
N VAL A 98 -9.13 1.96 -1.31
CA VAL A 98 -9.48 2.53 -2.61
C VAL A 98 -8.97 3.98 -2.70
N LEU A 99 -9.13 4.78 -1.64
CA LEU A 99 -8.57 6.14 -1.60
C LEU A 99 -7.03 6.11 -1.68
N ILE A 100 -6.40 5.17 -0.98
CA ILE A 100 -4.95 5.01 -0.93
C ILE A 100 -4.35 4.69 -2.29
N VAL A 101 -4.97 3.82 -3.09
CA VAL A 101 -4.46 3.48 -4.42
C VAL A 101 -4.83 4.52 -5.48
N ARG A 102 -5.97 5.20 -5.35
CA ARG A 102 -6.42 6.19 -6.34
C ARG A 102 -5.60 7.46 -6.34
N ALA A 103 -5.14 7.92 -5.18
CA ALA A 103 -4.32 9.13 -5.07
C ALA A 103 -3.04 9.07 -5.94
N PRO A 104 -2.16 8.05 -5.81
CA PRO A 104 -0.97 7.93 -6.67
C PRO A 104 -1.31 7.62 -8.14
N ARG A 105 -2.51 7.09 -8.42
CA ARG A 105 -3.03 6.92 -9.80
C ARG A 105 -3.64 8.18 -10.41
N ARG A 106 -3.82 9.24 -9.60
CA ARG A 106 -4.52 10.47 -10.00
C ARG A 106 -5.96 10.19 -10.47
N GLU A 107 -6.60 9.23 -9.82
CA GLU A 107 -7.99 8.84 -10.10
C GLU A 107 -8.98 9.60 -9.21
N VAL A 108 -10.14 9.94 -9.78
CA VAL A 108 -11.20 10.68 -9.09
C VAL A 108 -12.09 9.74 -8.27
N ASN A 109 -12.41 10.14 -7.04
CA ASN A 109 -13.37 9.47 -6.17
C ASN A 109 -14.77 10.06 -6.34
N VAL A 110 -15.55 9.46 -7.23
CA VAL A 110 -16.94 9.87 -7.49
C VAL A 110 -17.84 9.46 -6.31
N ARG A 111 -18.64 10.41 -5.81
CA ARG A 111 -19.55 10.25 -4.67
C ARG A 111 -21.01 10.60 -5.06
N PRO A 112 -22.03 9.84 -4.58
CA PRO A 112 -21.90 8.65 -3.75
C PRO A 112 -21.23 7.50 -4.50
N GLU A 113 -20.50 6.65 -3.77
CA GLU A 113 -19.96 5.43 -4.36
C GLU A 113 -21.10 4.53 -4.80
N LYS A 114 -20.91 3.80 -5.90
CA LYS A 114 -21.83 2.73 -6.26
C LYS A 114 -21.74 1.66 -5.19
N GLU A 115 -22.87 1.27 -4.62
CA GLU A 115 -22.92 0.12 -3.72
C GLU A 115 -22.42 -1.11 -4.47
N GLU A 116 -21.38 -1.74 -3.93
CA GLU A 116 -20.82 -2.99 -4.43
C GLU A 116 -20.90 -4.00 -3.29
N THR A 117 -21.60 -5.12 -3.52
CA THR A 117 -21.63 -6.22 -2.56
C THR A 117 -20.48 -7.17 -2.87
N LEU A 118 -19.47 -7.19 -2.00
CA LEU A 118 -18.33 -8.10 -2.10
C LEU A 118 -18.43 -9.21 -1.06
N SER A 119 -17.94 -10.41 -1.40
CA SER A 119 -17.64 -11.40 -0.38
C SER A 119 -16.45 -10.93 0.47
N PHE A 120 -16.31 -11.49 1.68
CA PHE A 120 -15.16 -11.17 2.53
C PHE A 120 -13.83 -11.49 1.83
N GLU A 121 -13.73 -12.63 1.14
CA GLU A 121 -12.52 -13.06 0.45
C GLU A 121 -12.13 -12.09 -0.67
N GLU A 122 -13.12 -11.64 -1.45
CA GLU A 122 -12.88 -10.69 -2.54
C GLU A 122 -12.50 -9.31 -2.00
N MET A 123 -13.18 -8.83 -0.96
CA MET A 123 -12.85 -7.57 -0.28
C MET A 123 -11.43 -7.62 0.31
N ARG A 124 -11.08 -8.72 0.98
CA ARG A 124 -9.73 -8.94 1.53
C ARG A 124 -8.67 -8.90 0.43
N ARG A 125 -8.90 -9.64 -0.65
CA ARG A 125 -7.98 -9.70 -1.81
C ARG A 125 -7.79 -8.31 -2.42
N ARG A 126 -8.87 -7.60 -2.71
CA ARG A 126 -8.80 -6.25 -3.31
C ARG A 126 -8.13 -5.24 -2.39
N THR A 127 -8.39 -5.30 -1.08
CA THR A 127 -7.75 -4.41 -0.10
C THR A 127 -6.23 -4.58 -0.11
N LEU A 128 -5.75 -5.83 -0.04
CA LEU A 128 -4.32 -6.15 -0.11
C LEU A 128 -3.70 -5.73 -1.44
N GLU A 129 -4.42 -5.94 -2.53
CA GLU A 129 -3.98 -5.58 -3.88
C GLU A 129 -3.94 -4.06 -4.09
N ASN A 130 -4.86 -3.30 -3.49
CA ASN A 130 -4.84 -1.84 -3.49
C ASN A 130 -3.59 -1.31 -2.76
N PHE A 131 -3.28 -1.86 -1.58
CA PHE A 131 -2.06 -1.49 -0.85
C PHE A 131 -0.80 -1.79 -1.67
N ARG A 132 -0.73 -2.97 -2.31
CA ARG A 132 0.40 -3.39 -3.16
C ARG A 132 0.61 -2.40 -4.30
N GLN A 133 -0.44 -2.11 -5.05
CA GLN A 133 -0.37 -1.21 -6.20
C GLN A 133 -0.03 0.23 -5.79
N ALA A 134 -0.55 0.71 -4.65
CA ALA A 134 -0.21 2.03 -4.13
C ALA A 134 1.28 2.11 -3.78
N SER A 135 1.80 1.11 -3.08
CA SER A 135 3.22 1.00 -2.73
C SER A 135 4.11 0.94 -3.97
N GLU A 136 3.77 0.09 -4.96
CA GLU A 136 4.54 -0.06 -6.20
C GLU A 136 4.62 1.24 -7.01
N ILE A 137 3.55 2.02 -7.09
CA ILE A 137 3.60 3.33 -7.74
C ILE A 137 4.56 4.25 -6.96
N LEU A 138 4.37 4.38 -5.64
CA LEU A 138 5.17 5.27 -4.79
C LEU A 138 6.66 4.92 -4.75
N LEU A 139 7.03 3.64 -4.86
CA LEU A 139 8.41 3.18 -4.94
C LEU A 139 9.13 3.73 -6.18
N THR A 140 8.39 3.97 -7.26
CA THR A 140 8.93 4.45 -8.54
C THR A 140 8.75 5.95 -8.76
N SER A 141 8.05 6.64 -7.86
CA SER A 141 7.75 8.06 -7.97
C SER A 141 8.95 8.95 -7.59
N SER A 142 9.13 10.04 -8.32
CA SER A 142 10.02 11.14 -7.87
C SER A 142 9.40 11.93 -6.72
N ASP A 143 10.21 12.69 -5.97
CA ASP A 143 9.70 13.57 -4.91
C ASP A 143 8.74 14.64 -5.46
N GLU A 144 8.98 15.13 -6.68
CA GLU A 144 8.07 16.05 -7.37
C GLU A 144 6.73 15.37 -7.68
N GLU A 145 6.73 14.14 -8.15
CA GLU A 145 5.49 13.39 -8.42
C GLU A 145 4.70 13.15 -7.14
N VAL A 146 5.37 12.75 -6.05
CA VAL A 146 4.75 12.55 -4.73
C VAL A 146 4.12 13.83 -4.23
N SER A 147 4.81 14.98 -4.38
CA SER A 147 4.28 16.28 -4.00
C SER A 147 3.03 16.69 -4.79
N GLY A 148 2.89 16.16 -6.01
CA GLY A 148 1.75 16.41 -6.90
C GLY A 148 0.62 15.38 -6.79
N TYR A 149 0.74 14.34 -5.96
CA TYR A 149 -0.38 13.43 -5.71
C TYR A 149 -1.42 14.08 -4.79
N SER A 150 -2.70 13.81 -5.08
CA SER A 150 -3.81 14.38 -4.34
C SER A 150 -5.00 13.42 -4.27
N LEU A 151 -5.83 13.62 -3.25
CA LEU A 151 -7.14 13.00 -3.14
C LEU A 151 -8.15 13.88 -3.87
N LEU A 152 -8.63 13.38 -5.00
CA LEU A 152 -9.65 14.03 -5.81
C LEU A 152 -11.02 13.42 -5.49
N PHE A 153 -11.99 14.26 -5.14
CA PHE A 153 -13.37 13.86 -4.94
C PHE A 153 -14.28 14.62 -5.90
N GLN A 154 -15.32 13.95 -6.36
CA GLN A 154 -16.35 14.55 -7.20
C GLN A 154 -17.73 14.21 -6.67
N ARG A 155 -18.58 15.22 -6.47
CA ARG A 155 -19.98 15.06 -6.07
C ARG A 155 -20.87 15.88 -7.01
N GLY A 156 -21.46 15.22 -8.00
CA GLY A 156 -22.13 15.91 -9.09
C GLY A 156 -21.14 16.77 -9.89
N GLU A 157 -21.38 18.07 -9.93
CA GLU A 157 -20.50 19.05 -10.60
C GLU A 157 -19.38 19.56 -9.69
N ASP A 158 -19.51 19.38 -8.37
CA ASP A 158 -18.52 19.87 -7.41
C ASP A 158 -17.31 18.93 -7.35
N THR A 159 -16.12 19.53 -7.32
CA THR A 159 -14.86 18.80 -7.08
C THR A 159 -14.15 19.36 -5.86
N SER A 160 -13.51 18.48 -5.10
CA SER A 160 -12.60 18.87 -4.02
C SER A 160 -11.30 18.10 -4.13
N GLU A 161 -10.20 18.79 -3.83
CA GLU A 161 -8.85 18.28 -3.93
C GLU A 161 -8.14 18.49 -2.60
N TYR A 162 -7.47 17.44 -2.13
CA TYR A 162 -6.66 17.49 -0.92
C TYR A 162 -5.25 16.96 -1.21
N PRO A 163 -4.20 17.62 -0.71
CA PRO A 163 -2.82 17.21 -1.00
C PRO A 163 -2.48 15.84 -0.39
N PHE A 164 -1.38 15.24 -0.83
CA PHE A 164 -0.89 13.94 -0.35
C PHE A 164 -0.79 13.82 1.19
N TRP A 165 -0.51 14.93 1.89
CA TRP A 165 -0.52 14.96 3.37
C TRP A 165 -1.84 14.47 3.99
N ASN A 166 -2.97 14.76 3.35
CA ASN A 166 -4.28 14.28 3.79
C ASN A 166 -4.46 12.78 3.56
N LEU A 167 -3.76 12.19 2.59
CA LEU A 167 -3.73 10.73 2.42
C LEU A 167 -3.06 10.05 3.62
N VAL A 168 -1.96 10.62 4.11
CA VAL A 168 -1.23 10.12 5.29
C VAL A 168 -2.07 10.25 6.54
N ASN A 169 -2.60 11.45 6.82
CA ASN A 169 -3.34 11.76 8.04
C ASN A 169 -4.70 11.08 8.12
N GLY A 170 -5.37 10.91 6.97
CA GLY A 170 -6.67 10.28 6.87
C GLY A 170 -6.53 8.81 6.53
N PRO A 171 -6.69 8.43 5.24
CA PRO A 171 -6.80 7.02 4.85
C PRO A 171 -5.73 6.07 5.39
N ILE A 172 -4.45 6.42 5.34
CA ILE A 172 -3.37 5.52 5.77
C ILE A 172 -3.41 5.33 7.30
N ALA A 173 -3.45 6.43 8.06
CA ALA A 173 -3.49 6.37 9.51
C ALA A 173 -4.78 5.70 10.03
N ASP A 174 -5.93 6.02 9.43
CA ASP A 174 -7.23 5.48 9.81
C ASP A 174 -7.34 3.98 9.49
N ALA A 175 -6.81 3.53 8.35
CA ALA A 175 -6.76 2.10 8.04
C ALA A 175 -5.90 1.33 9.06
N LEU A 176 -4.74 1.88 9.44
CA LEU A 176 -3.90 1.27 10.47
C LEU A 176 -4.59 1.23 11.84
N TRP A 177 -5.29 2.31 12.19
CA TRP A 177 -6.09 2.40 13.42
C TRP A 177 -7.16 1.31 13.47
N HIS A 178 -7.91 1.12 12.38
CA HIS A 178 -8.97 0.12 12.28
C HIS A 178 -8.44 -1.32 12.19
N VAL A 179 -7.27 -1.56 11.60
CA VAL A 179 -6.60 -2.88 11.68
C VAL A 179 -6.34 -3.27 13.13
N GLY A 180 -5.98 -2.32 14.00
CA GLY A 180 -5.86 -2.56 15.44
C GLY A 180 -7.16 -3.03 16.09
N GLN A 181 -8.31 -2.50 15.66
CA GLN A 181 -9.63 -2.94 16.12
C GLN A 181 -9.92 -4.37 15.68
N VAL A 182 -9.66 -4.72 14.41
CA VAL A 182 -9.83 -6.10 13.90
C VAL A 182 -9.03 -7.10 14.73
N VAL A 183 -7.78 -6.77 15.07
CA VAL A 183 -6.93 -7.60 15.95
C VAL A 183 -7.53 -7.77 17.35
N SER A 184 -8.11 -6.71 17.91
CA SER A 184 -8.81 -6.78 19.19
C SER A 184 -10.08 -7.62 19.10
N PHE A 185 -10.87 -7.47 18.05
CA PHE A 185 -12.15 -8.14 17.86
C PHE A 185 -11.95 -9.64 17.68
N ARG A 186 -11.01 -10.06 16.82
CA ARG A 186 -10.69 -11.49 16.65
C ARG A 186 -10.20 -12.14 17.95
N ARG A 187 -9.46 -11.43 18.79
CA ARG A 187 -9.05 -11.94 20.11
C ARG A 187 -10.26 -12.16 21.01
N SER A 188 -11.19 -11.19 21.02
CA SER A 188 -12.41 -11.28 21.81
C SER A 188 -13.39 -12.35 21.34
N SER A 189 -13.37 -12.70 20.05
CA SER A 189 -14.14 -13.83 19.48
C SER A 189 -13.43 -15.19 19.56
N GLY A 190 -12.29 -15.27 20.27
CA GLY A 190 -11.58 -16.54 20.49
C GLY A 190 -10.59 -16.96 19.39
N ASN A 191 -10.31 -16.09 18.42
CA ASN A 191 -9.35 -16.30 17.35
C ASN A 191 -8.16 -15.32 17.46
N PRO A 192 -7.19 -15.54 18.36
CA PRO A 192 -6.10 -14.60 18.60
C PRO A 192 -5.16 -14.45 17.38
N PHE A 193 -4.55 -13.28 17.27
CA PHE A 193 -3.52 -12.98 16.26
C PHE A 193 -2.31 -13.92 16.39
N ASN A 194 -1.75 -14.34 15.25
CA ASN A 194 -0.64 -15.28 15.20
C ASN A 194 0.62 -14.72 15.89
N SER A 195 1.05 -15.36 16.98
CA SER A 195 2.19 -14.92 17.80
C SER A 195 3.55 -15.06 17.12
N LYS A 196 3.65 -15.83 16.04
CA LYS A 196 4.87 -15.95 15.23
C LYS A 196 5.08 -14.75 14.30
N VAL A 197 4.04 -13.96 14.02
CA VAL A 197 4.12 -12.80 13.13
C VAL A 197 4.94 -11.70 13.79
N SER A 198 6.10 -11.38 13.23
CA SER A 198 6.94 -10.28 13.69
C SER A 198 6.60 -9.01 12.90
N VAL A 199 5.80 -8.13 13.50
CA VAL A 199 5.46 -6.81 12.91
C VAL A 199 6.66 -5.89 12.76
N PHE A 200 7.71 -6.10 13.56
CA PHE A 200 8.96 -5.34 13.48
C PHE A 200 9.83 -5.83 12.31
N ASN A 201 10.03 -7.15 12.18
CA ASN A 201 10.84 -7.70 11.10
C ASN A 201 10.09 -7.83 9.76
N GLY A 202 8.77 -7.71 9.77
CA GLY A 202 7.93 -7.88 8.57
C GLY A 202 7.84 -9.31 8.07
N LYS A 203 8.11 -10.31 8.92
CA LYS A 203 8.16 -11.73 8.57
C LYS A 203 7.53 -12.59 9.66
N VAL A 204 7.20 -13.83 9.31
CA VAL A 204 6.80 -14.86 10.28
C VAL A 204 8.06 -15.54 10.82
N ARG A 205 8.13 -15.74 12.14
CA ARG A 205 9.20 -16.50 12.79
C ARG A 205 9.02 -17.99 12.50
N GLU A 206 10.12 -18.69 12.28
CA GLU A 206 10.18 -20.16 12.21
C GLU A 206 9.72 -20.78 13.54
#